data_AF-A0A5K1HFC8-F1
#
_entry.id   AF-A0A5K1HFC8-F1
#
_cell.length_a   1.000
_cell.length_b   1.000
_cell.length_c   1.000
_cell.angle_alpha   90.00
_cell.angle_beta   90.00
_cell.angle_gamma   90.00
#
_symmetry.space_group_name_H-M   'P 1'
#
loop_
_entity.id
_entity.type
_entity.pdbx_description
1 polymer ?
#
loop_
_entity_poly.entity_id
_entity_poly.type
_entity_poly.pdbx_seq_one_letter_code
_entity_poly.pdbx_strand_id
1 'polypeptide(L)'
;ELPLAVQGAIIATVAQFDLGVSTFLFLQLPLSGRTIYKLGSEEQKQKYLPDLIALRTVWGWALTEREVGSNSTRLGTTYTKSEDGLILKGNKRWIGNGNRDYVI
;
A
#
# COMPACT_ATOMS: atom_id res chain seq x y z
N GLU A 1 -8.13 14.00 7.57
CA GLU A 1 -8.49 12.63 7.12
C GLU A 1 -9.99 12.57 6.86
N LEU A 2 -10.44 12.01 5.73
CA LEU A 2 -11.88 11.75 5.54
C LEU A 2 -12.34 10.64 6.50
N PRO A 3 -13.57 10.70 7.07
CA PRO A 3 -14.09 9.60 7.88
C PRO A 3 -14.08 8.26 7.14
N LEU A 4 -13.82 7.15 7.85
CA LEU A 4 -13.75 5.82 7.24
C LEU A 4 -15.04 5.46 6.47
N ALA A 5 -16.20 5.85 7.00
CA ALA A 5 -17.49 5.64 6.34
C ALA A 5 -17.57 6.35 4.97
N VAL A 6 -17.01 7.56 4.87
CA VAL A 6 -16.98 8.34 3.63
C VAL A 6 -16.03 7.68 2.62
N GLN A 7 -14.85 7.23 3.06
CA GLN A 7 -13.92 6.50 2.20
C GLN A 7 -14.56 5.21 1.66
N GLY A 8 -15.25 4.46 2.52
CA GLY A 8 -15.97 3.25 2.12
C GLY A 8 -17.08 3.53 1.11
N ALA A 9 -17.87 4.61 1.30
CA ALA A 9 -18.90 5.01 0.36
C ALA A 9 -18.34 5.36 -1.02
N ILE A 10 -17.23 6.12 -1.08
CA ILE A 10 -16.55 6.46 -2.34
C ILE A 10 -16.12 5.20 -3.09
N ILE A 11 -15.43 4.27 -2.40
CA ILE A 11 -14.97 3.01 -3.01
C ILE A 11 -16.16 2.17 -3.50
N ALA A 12 -17.24 2.09 -2.71
CA ALA A 12 -18.44 1.37 -3.08
C ALA A 12 -19.14 1.97 -4.31
N THR A 13 -19.20 3.31 -4.42
CA THR A 13 -19.77 3.98 -5.60
C THR A 13 -18.95 3.66 -6.85
N VAL A 14 -17.61 3.73 -6.80
CA VAL A 14 -16.77 3.38 -7.95
C VAL A 14 -16.95 1.90 -8.33
N ALA A 15 -17.08 1.01 -7.34
CA ALA A 15 -17.27 -0.43 -7.55
C ALA A 15 -18.57 -0.77 -8.31
N GLN A 16 -19.59 0.08 -8.24
CA GLN A 16 -20.84 -0.10 -9.01
C GLN A 16 -20.62 0.02 -10.52
N PHE A 17 -19.54 0.68 -10.95
CA PHE A 17 -19.22 0.90 -12.36
C PHE A 17 -18.03 0.05 -12.81
N ASP A 18 -16.96 -0.02 -12.02
CA ASP A 18 -15.75 -0.78 -12.36
C ASP A 18 -15.01 -1.28 -11.11
N LEU A 19 -14.92 -2.60 -10.97
CA LEU A 19 -14.25 -3.26 -9.85
C LEU A 19 -12.72 -3.15 -9.90
N GLY A 20 -12.13 -3.07 -11.10
CA GLY A 20 -10.70 -2.90 -11.30
C GLY A 20 -10.24 -1.52 -10.86
N VAL A 21 -10.95 -0.46 -11.28
CA VAL A 21 -10.69 0.92 -10.86
C VAL A 21 -10.93 1.09 -9.37
N SER A 22 -12.01 0.50 -8.83
CA SER A 22 -12.28 0.52 -7.39
C SER A 22 -11.15 -0.13 -6.58
N THR A 23 -10.68 -1.30 -7.02
CA THR A 23 -9.55 -2.01 -6.39
C THR A 23 -8.26 -1.20 -6.47
N PHE A 24 -7.97 -0.60 -7.63
CA PHE A 24 -6.82 0.29 -7.81
C PHE A 24 -6.83 1.44 -6.80
N LEU A 25 -7.96 2.14 -6.66
CA LEU A 25 -8.10 3.27 -5.72
C LEU A 25 -8.00 2.82 -4.26
N PHE A 26 -8.54 1.63 -3.94
CA PHE A 26 -8.46 1.06 -2.59
C PHE A 26 -7.02 0.76 -2.17
N LEU A 27 -6.21 0.18 -3.07
CA LEU A 27 -4.79 -0.08 -2.83
C LEU A 27 -3.98 1.21 -2.67
N GLN A 28 -4.27 2.20 -3.51
CA GLN A 28 -3.58 3.48 -3.50
C GLN A 28 -3.82 4.26 -2.20
N LEU A 29 -5.08 4.49 -1.83
CA LEU A 29 -5.45 5.47 -0.80
C LEU A 29 -5.72 4.79 0.57
N PRO A 30 -6.80 3.99 0.75
CA PRO A 30 -7.08 3.29 2.01
C PRO A 30 -5.98 2.39 2.56
N LEU A 31 -5.17 1.76 1.70
CA LEU A 31 -4.03 0.95 2.11
C LEU A 31 -2.75 1.77 2.14
N SER A 32 -2.18 2.10 0.99
CA SER A 32 -0.82 2.67 0.93
C SER A 32 -0.74 4.06 1.55
N GLY A 33 -1.61 4.98 1.11
CA GLY A 33 -1.67 6.34 1.67
C GLY A 33 -1.96 6.35 3.17
N ARG A 34 -2.86 5.47 3.64
CA ARG A 34 -3.18 5.39 5.06
C ARG A 34 -2.06 4.82 5.91
N THR A 35 -1.28 3.85 5.40
CA THR A 35 -0.10 3.34 6.10
C THR A 35 0.91 4.47 6.33
N ILE A 36 1.23 5.26 5.31
CA ILE A 36 2.15 6.40 5.46
C ILE A 36 1.56 7.45 6.41
N TYR A 37 0.28 7.80 6.25
CA TYR A 37 -0.37 8.79 7.10
C TYR A 37 -0.35 8.41 8.58
N LYS A 38 -0.56 7.13 8.91
CA LYS A 38 -0.62 6.65 10.29
C LYS A 38 0.74 6.31 10.90
N LEU A 39 1.65 5.73 10.11
CA LEU A 39 2.88 5.11 10.62
C LEU A 39 4.16 5.79 10.12
N GLY A 40 4.07 6.64 9.09
CA GLY A 40 5.22 7.36 8.57
C GLY A 40 5.67 8.50 9.49
N SER A 41 6.93 8.89 9.39
CA SER A 41 7.44 10.13 9.98
C SER A 41 6.85 11.36 9.28
N GLU A 42 6.98 12.54 9.89
CA GLU A 42 6.50 13.77 9.25
C GLU A 42 7.23 14.05 7.92
N GLU A 43 8.52 13.73 7.85
CA GLU A 43 9.32 13.84 6.63
C GLU A 43 8.80 12.88 5.55
N GLN A 44 8.46 11.64 5.91
CA GLN A 44 7.88 10.67 4.96
C GLN A 44 6.49 11.12 4.48
N LYS A 45 5.66 11.66 5.38
CA LYS A 45 4.34 12.19 5.02
C LYS A 45 4.46 13.34 4.03
N GLN A 46 5.30 14.33 4.33
CA GLN A 46 5.52 15.49 3.46
C GLN A 46 6.11 15.09 2.10
N LYS A 47 7.01 14.11 2.09
CA LYS A 47 7.65 13.63 0.86
C LYS A 47 6.70 12.83 -0.04
N TYR A 48 5.93 11.90 0.51
CA TYR A 48 5.23 10.88 -0.29
C TYR A 48 3.73 11.13 -0.46
N LEU A 49 3.04 11.68 0.54
CA LEU A 49 1.58 11.82 0.47
C LEU A 49 1.10 12.77 -0.63
N PRO A 50 1.74 13.92 -0.92
CA PRO A 50 1.24 14.82 -1.96
C PRO A 50 1.15 14.15 -3.34
N ASP A 51 2.16 13.38 -3.72
CA ASP A 51 2.21 12.71 -5.02
C ASP A 51 1.35 11.46 -5.06
N LEU A 52 1.27 10.71 -3.95
CA LEU A 52 0.39 9.55 -3.82
C LEU A 52 -1.08 9.98 -3.94
N ILE A 53 -1.50 11.03 -3.23
CA ILE A 53 -2.90 11.51 -3.23
C ILE A 53 -3.27 12.10 -4.61
N ALA A 54 -2.34 12.81 -5.24
CA ALA A 54 -2.57 13.39 -6.57
C ALA A 54 -2.46 12.36 -7.71
N LEU A 55 -2.28 11.07 -7.41
CA LEU A 55 -2.06 9.99 -8.39
C LEU A 55 -0.88 10.26 -9.35
N ARG A 56 0.11 11.04 -8.91
CA ARG A 56 1.38 11.24 -9.65
C ARG A 56 2.32 10.05 -9.52
N THR A 57 2.12 9.24 -8.48
CA THR A 57 2.81 7.98 -8.25
C THR A 57 1.79 6.91 -7.89
N VAL A 58 2.03 5.67 -8.29
CA VAL A 58 1.15 4.52 -8.04
C VAL A 58 1.82 3.56 -7.07
N TRP A 59 1.06 3.14 -6.06
CA TRP A 59 1.56 2.40 -4.91
C TRP A 59 0.90 1.02 -4.79
N GLY A 60 1.74 0.01 -4.54
CA GLY A 60 1.33 -1.32 -4.08
C GLY A 60 1.54 -1.50 -2.58
N TRP A 61 0.90 -2.54 -2.01
CA TRP A 61 1.00 -2.85 -0.58
C TRP A 61 1.28 -4.34 -0.37
N ALA A 62 2.50 -4.67 0.06
CA ALA A 62 3.08 -6.00 -0.07
C ALA A 62 3.16 -6.77 1.25
N LEU A 63 2.04 -7.40 1.60
CA LEU A 63 1.99 -8.32 2.75
C LEU A 63 2.05 -9.78 2.33
N THR A 64 1.08 -10.22 1.54
CA THR A 64 0.86 -11.64 1.19
C THR A 64 2.07 -12.28 0.51
N GLU A 65 2.36 -13.51 0.91
CA GLU A 65 3.45 -14.34 0.38
C GLU A 65 2.87 -15.65 -0.15
N ARG A 66 3.70 -16.45 -0.85
CA ARG A 66 3.24 -17.69 -1.50
C ARG A 66 2.52 -18.64 -0.54
N GLU A 67 3.09 -18.82 0.65
CA GLU A 67 2.60 -19.74 1.68
C GLU A 67 1.92 -19.01 2.86
N VAL A 68 1.80 -17.67 2.78
CA VAL A 68 1.32 -16.82 3.89
C VAL A 68 0.27 -15.83 3.39
N GLY A 69 -1.00 -16.15 3.63
CA GLY A 69 -2.16 -15.28 3.39
C GLY A 69 -2.78 -14.82 4.71
N SER A 70 -3.82 -15.54 5.17
CA SER A 70 -4.59 -15.20 6.37
C SER A 70 -3.77 -15.16 7.65
N ASN A 71 -2.72 -16.00 7.77
CA ASN A 71 -1.83 -16.04 8.93
C ASN A 71 -0.65 -15.07 8.76
N SER A 72 -0.96 -13.77 8.63
CA SER A 72 -0.01 -12.73 8.21
C SER A 72 1.09 -12.42 9.22
N THR A 73 1.10 -13.03 10.41
CA THR A 73 2.18 -12.87 11.39
C THR A 73 3.36 -13.80 11.13
N ARG A 74 3.23 -14.75 10.19
CA ARG A 74 4.26 -15.75 9.83
C ARG A 74 5.02 -15.41 8.54
N LEU A 75 5.23 -14.14 8.25
CA LEU A 75 5.96 -13.70 7.06
C LEU A 75 7.39 -14.29 7.04
N GLY A 76 7.81 -14.74 5.86
CA GLY A 76 9.17 -15.19 5.59
C GLY A 76 10.04 -14.11 4.95
N THR A 77 9.48 -13.00 4.48
CA THR A 77 10.28 -11.83 4.05
C THR A 77 11.04 -11.27 5.25
N THR A 78 12.36 -11.16 5.10
CA THR A 78 13.25 -10.62 6.13
C THR A 78 13.96 -9.37 5.64
N TYR A 79 14.54 -8.64 6.60
CA TYR A 79 15.45 -7.56 6.32
C TYR A 79 16.73 -7.72 7.15
N THR A 80 17.84 -7.22 6.62
CA THR A 80 19.12 -7.12 7.35
C THR A 80 19.64 -5.70 7.22
N LYS A 81 20.13 -5.12 8.32
CA LYS A 81 20.79 -3.82 8.30
C LYS A 81 22.19 -3.96 7.69
N SER A 82 22.57 -3.00 6.85
CA SER A 82 23.87 -2.86 6.21
C SER A 82 24.34 -1.41 6.32
N GLU A 83 25.57 -1.12 5.94
CA GLU A 83 26.12 0.24 5.96
C GLU A 83 25.32 1.20 5.05
N ASP A 84 24.84 0.70 3.91
CA ASP A 84 24.07 1.48 2.92
C ASP A 84 22.55 1.46 3.13
N GLY A 85 22.07 0.86 4.22
CA GLY A 85 20.64 0.79 4.55
C GLY A 85 20.12 -0.62 4.80
N LEU A 86 18.95 -0.96 4.25
CA LEU A 86 18.28 -2.25 4.48
C LEU A 86 18.36 -3.15 3.25
N ILE A 87 18.82 -4.39 3.45
CA ILE A 87 18.73 -5.45 2.46
C ILE A 87 17.46 -6.25 2.72
N LEU A 88 16.50 -6.16 1.80
CA LEU A 88 15.24 -6.92 1.86
C LEU A 88 15.38 -8.24 1.10
N LYS A 89 14.93 -9.35 1.70
CA LYS A 89 14.95 -10.67 1.06
C LYS A 89 13.61 -11.37 1.27
N GLY A 90 12.92 -11.69 0.17
CA GLY A 90 11.64 -12.37 0.22
C GLY A 90 10.93 -12.37 -1.13
N ASN A 91 9.75 -12.98 -1.17
CA ASN A 91 8.89 -12.98 -2.35
C ASN A 91 7.45 -12.66 -1.92
N LYS A 92 6.81 -11.76 -2.64
CA LYS A 92 5.44 -11.33 -2.39
C LYS A 92 4.52 -11.87 -3.50
N ARG A 93 3.25 -12.09 -3.16
CA ARG A 93 2.28 -12.70 -4.07
C ARG A 93 0.97 -11.92 -4.04
N TRP A 94 0.37 -11.71 -5.21
CA TRP A 94 -0.90 -11.01 -5.39
C TRP A 94 -0.88 -9.53 -5.00
N ILE A 95 0.26 -8.86 -5.20
CA ILE A 95 0.38 -7.44 -4.88
C ILE A 95 -0.17 -6.63 -6.06
N GLY A 96 -1.43 -6.21 -5.94
CA GLY A 96 -1.98 -5.21 -6.85
C GLY A 96 -1.13 -3.94 -6.81
N ASN A 97 -0.92 -3.34 -7.98
CA ASN A 97 0.02 -2.22 -8.18
C ASN A 97 1.49 -2.52 -7.82
N GLY A 98 1.86 -3.77 -7.51
CA GLY A 98 3.20 -4.12 -7.02
C GLY A 98 4.33 -3.94 -8.04
N ASN A 99 4.02 -3.71 -9.31
CA ASN A 99 4.97 -3.45 -10.39
C ASN A 99 5.03 -1.95 -10.78
N ARG A 100 4.65 -1.05 -9.87
CA ARG A 100 4.58 0.39 -10.09
C ARG A 100 5.66 1.12 -9.29
N ASP A 101 5.49 2.43 -9.09
CA ASP A 101 6.54 3.34 -8.63
C ASP A 101 7.04 3.03 -7.22
N TYR A 102 6.12 2.69 -6.32
CA TYR A 102 6.42 2.41 -4.92
C TYR A 102 5.65 1.20 -4.40
N VAL A 103 6.24 0.54 -3.42
CA VAL A 103 5.63 -0.57 -2.69
C VAL A 103 5.90 -0.35 -1.21
N ILE A 104 4.84 -0.46 -0.41
CA ILE A 104 4.94 -0.61 1.04
C ILE A 104 5.21 -2.06 1.38
#